data_AF-A0A2H1W0T2-F1
#
_entry.id   AF-A0A2H1W0T2-F1
#
_cell.length_a   1.000
_cell.length_b   1.000
_cell.length_c   1.000
_cell.angle_alpha   90.00
_cell.angle_beta   90.00
_cell.angle_gamma   90.00
#
_symmetry.space_group_name_H-M   'P 1'
#
loop_
_entity.id
_entity.type
_entity.pdbx_description
1 polymer ?
#
loop_
_entity_poly.entity_id
_entity_poly.type
_entity_poly.pdbx_seq_one_letter_code
_entity_poly.pdbx_strand_id
1 'polypeptide(L)'
;MAFLRVLVSVVVLGVAAHASPRFITKNNPYSFPFVSREEWGAEPSADIRPLNLPVPFVVLHHTYIPGACFDKEDCSAKMRSMQRYHNSMDWGDIGY
;
A
#
# COMPACT_ATOMS: atom_id res chain seq x y z
N MET A 1 29.97 38.60 -1.55
CA MET A 1 28.52 38.31 -1.66
C MET A 1 28.17 37.29 -2.75
N ALA A 2 28.86 37.27 -3.90
CA ALA A 2 28.62 36.27 -4.95
C ALA A 2 28.94 34.83 -4.51
N PHE A 3 30.06 34.61 -3.82
CA PHE A 3 30.47 33.29 -3.32
C PHE A 3 29.44 32.63 -2.39
N LEU A 4 28.88 33.40 -1.45
CA LEU A 4 27.87 32.89 -0.51
C LEU A 4 26.58 32.49 -1.23
N ARG A 5 26.18 33.24 -2.26
CA ARG A 5 24.99 32.92 -3.07
C ARG A 5 25.19 31.64 -3.88
N VAL A 6 26.38 31.44 -4.45
CA VAL A 6 26.73 30.20 -5.18
C VAL A 6 26.70 29.00 -4.23
N LEU A 7 27.28 29.14 -3.03
CA LEU A 7 27.31 28.06 -2.04
C LEU A 7 25.89 27.65 -1.61
N VAL A 8 25.01 28.62 -1.31
CA VAL A 8 23.61 28.37 -0.93
C VAL A 8 22.84 27.69 -2.07
N SER A 9 23.01 28.14 -3.32
CA SER A 9 22.35 27.51 -4.47
C SER A 9 22.79 26.07 -4.68
N VAL A 10 24.08 25.76 -4.52
CA VAL A 10 24.61 24.39 -4.64
C VAL A 10 24.06 23.48 -3.54
N VAL A 11 23.97 23.97 -2.30
CA VAL A 11 23.40 23.22 -1.18
C VAL A 11 21.90 22.95 -1.40
N VAL A 12 21.11 23.95 -1.82
CA VAL A 12 19.67 23.79 -2.07
C VAL A 12 19.40 22.79 -3.20
N LEU A 13 20.16 22.86 -4.31
CA LEU A 13 20.04 21.91 -5.42
C LEU A 13 20.46 20.49 -5.01
N GLY A 14 21.50 20.37 -4.19
CA GLY A 14 21.95 19.08 -3.64
C GLY A 14 20.88 18.41 -2.76
N VAL A 15 20.27 19.18 -1.85
CA VAL A 15 19.19 18.70 -0.98
C VAL A 15 17.96 18.30 -1.79
N ALA A 16 17.56 19.08 -2.79
CA ALA A 16 16.42 18.75 -3.66
C ALA A 16 16.64 17.47 -4.48
N ALA A 17 17.85 17.22 -4.98
CA ALA A 17 18.19 16.00 -5.69
C ALA A 17 18.09 14.74 -4.81
N HIS A 18 18.38 14.85 -3.51
CA HIS A 18 18.29 13.74 -2.55
C HIS A 18 16.89 13.59 -1.93
N ALA A 19 16.07 14.64 -2.00
CA ALA A 19 14.66 14.62 -1.59
C ALA A 19 13.72 14.09 -2.69
N SER A 20 14.24 13.89 -3.91
CA SER A 20 13.49 13.21 -4.96
C SER A 20 13.22 11.77 -4.53
N PRO A 21 11.95 11.34 -4.42
CA PRO A 21 11.65 9.94 -4.12
C PRO A 21 12.34 9.09 -5.19
N ARG A 22 13.20 8.16 -4.77
CA ARG A 22 13.67 7.10 -5.67
C ARG A 22 12.43 6.44 -6.23
N PHE A 23 12.20 6.61 -7.53
CA PHE A 23 11.30 5.74 -8.28
C PHE A 23 11.92 4.34 -8.24
N ILE A 24 11.63 3.60 -7.19
CA ILE A 24 11.81 2.16 -7.21
C ILE A 24 10.83 1.69 -8.29
N THR A 25 11.36 1.25 -9.42
CA THR A 25 10.60 0.43 -10.34
C THR A 25 10.22 -0.82 -9.55
N LYS A 26 9.02 -0.85 -8.95
CA LYS A 26 8.45 -2.06 -8.36
C LYS A 26 8.34 -3.05 -9.53
N ASN A 27 9.30 -3.96 -9.66
CA ASN A 27 9.17 -5.10 -10.55
C ASN A 27 8.03 -5.94 -9.99
N ASN A 28 6.81 -5.72 -10.49
CA ASN A 28 5.64 -6.47 -10.08
C ASN A 28 5.80 -7.92 -10.60
N PRO A 29 5.92 -8.93 -9.73
CA PRO A 29 6.07 -10.32 -10.17
C PRO A 29 4.77 -10.87 -10.77
N TYR A 30 3.65 -10.16 -10.62
CA TYR A 30 2.35 -10.58 -11.09
C TYR A 30 2.09 -10.11 -12.54
N SER A 31 1.45 -10.98 -13.33
CA SER A 31 0.97 -10.66 -14.68
C SER A 31 -0.30 -9.79 -14.69
N PHE A 32 -0.69 -9.25 -13.54
CA PHE A 32 -1.88 -8.45 -13.32
C PHE A 32 -1.57 -7.25 -12.42
N PRO A 33 -2.37 -6.17 -12.45
CA PRO A 33 -2.16 -4.98 -11.63
C PRO A 33 -2.46 -5.29 -10.16
N PHE A 34 -1.46 -5.79 -9.44
CA PHE A 34 -1.53 -6.03 -8.01
C PHE A 34 -1.52 -4.70 -7.25
N VAL A 35 -2.48 -4.51 -6.34
CA VAL A 35 -2.57 -3.33 -5.47
C VAL A 35 -2.13 -3.73 -4.07
N SER A 36 -0.94 -3.28 -3.67
CA SER A 36 -0.40 -3.57 -2.34
C SER A 36 -1.17 -2.84 -1.23
N ARG A 37 -0.97 -3.28 0.03
CA ARG A 37 -1.55 -2.65 1.24
C ARG A 37 -1.36 -1.15 1.29
N GLU A 38 -0.16 -0.70 0.98
CA GLU A 38 0.22 0.71 0.92
C GLU A 38 -0.62 1.47 -0.12
N GLU A 39 -0.90 0.84 -1.26
CA GLU A 39 -1.58 1.48 -2.39
C GLU A 39 -3.09 1.61 -2.20
N TRP A 40 -3.74 0.71 -1.46
CA TRP A 40 -5.17 0.85 -1.11
C TRP A 40 -5.41 1.54 0.25
N GLY A 41 -4.34 1.87 0.97
CA GLY A 41 -4.41 2.61 2.24
C GLY A 41 -4.85 1.74 3.41
N ALA A 42 -4.28 0.55 3.53
CA ALA A 42 -4.52 -0.37 4.64
C ALA A 42 -4.04 0.20 5.97
N GLU A 43 -4.81 -0.03 7.04
CA GLU A 43 -4.29 0.10 8.40
C GLU A 43 -3.25 -1.01 8.68
N PRO A 44 -2.30 -0.80 9.61
CA PRO A 44 -1.40 -1.86 10.07
C PRO A 44 -2.18 -3.05 10.64
N SER A 45 -1.69 -4.28 10.40
CA SER A 45 -2.23 -5.48 11.04
C SER A 45 -1.85 -5.50 12.53
N ALA A 46 -2.78 -5.93 13.38
CA ALA A 46 -2.55 -6.15 14.80
C ALA A 46 -1.94 -7.52 15.11
N ASP A 47 -2.08 -8.50 14.20
CA ASP A 47 -1.58 -9.87 14.35
C ASP A 47 -1.10 -10.42 13.00
N ILE A 48 0.19 -10.75 12.93
CA ILE A 48 0.84 -11.29 11.73
C ILE A 48 1.30 -12.71 12.00
N ARG A 49 0.69 -13.66 11.29
CA ARG A 49 1.02 -15.09 11.36
C ARG A 49 1.57 -15.57 10.02
N PRO A 50 2.86 -15.97 9.94
CA PRO A 50 3.43 -16.48 8.70
C PRO A 50 2.75 -17.77 8.23
N LEU A 51 2.54 -17.91 6.92
CA LEU A 51 2.07 -19.14 6.30
C LEU A 51 3.23 -20.10 6.02
N ASN A 52 2.98 -21.40 6.19
CA ASN A 52 3.86 -22.44 5.68
C ASN A 52 3.61 -22.61 4.17
N LEU A 53 4.62 -22.26 3.36
CA LEU A 53 4.51 -22.31 1.91
C LEU A 53 5.10 -23.62 1.34
N PRO A 54 4.54 -24.18 0.26
CA PRO A 54 3.32 -23.72 -0.44
C PRO A 54 2.04 -24.11 0.32
N VAL A 55 0.98 -23.30 0.21
CA VAL A 55 -0.33 -23.64 0.77
C VAL A 55 -1.06 -24.67 -0.13
N PRO A 56 -1.74 -25.68 0.45
CA PRO A 56 -2.36 -26.75 -0.33
C PRO A 56 -3.77 -26.44 -0.88
N PHE A 57 -4.42 -25.37 -0.39
CA PHE A 57 -5.80 -25.04 -0.73
C PHE A 57 -5.97 -23.57 -1.09
N VAL A 58 -6.94 -23.28 -1.97
CA VAL A 58 -7.43 -21.94 -2.28
C VAL A 58 -8.92 -21.90 -1.97
N VAL A 59 -9.35 -20.97 -1.13
CA VAL A 59 -10.78 -20.78 -0.79
C VAL A 59 -11.25 -19.49 -1.45
N LEU A 60 -12.30 -19.60 -2.28
CA LEU A 60 -12.85 -18.46 -3.01
C LEU A 60 -14.02 -17.86 -2.25
N HIS A 61 -13.98 -16.54 -2.04
CA HIS A 61 -15.01 -15.78 -1.34
C HIS A 61 -15.52 -14.61 -2.19
N HIS A 62 -16.74 -14.18 -1.90
CA HIS A 62 -17.28 -12.89 -2.35
C HIS A 62 -17.59 -12.04 -1.10
N THR A 63 -17.60 -10.71 -1.24
CA THR A 63 -17.79 -9.80 -0.10
C THR A 63 -19.24 -9.68 0.35
N TYR A 64 -20.22 -9.89 -0.55
CA TYR A 64 -21.65 -9.52 -0.41
C TYR A 64 -21.84 -8.02 -0.15
N ILE A 65 -21.37 -7.53 1.00
CA ILE A 65 -21.27 -6.12 1.37
C ILE A 65 -19.81 -5.82 1.72
N PRO A 66 -19.18 -4.79 1.14
CA PRO A 66 -19.68 -3.90 0.09
C PRO A 66 -19.84 -4.65 -1.25
N GLY A 67 -20.76 -4.14 -2.08
CA GLY A 67 -20.96 -4.65 -3.43
C GLY A 67 -19.79 -4.34 -4.37
N ALA A 68 -19.90 -4.79 -5.63
CA ALA A 68 -18.89 -4.61 -6.66
C ALA A 68 -18.41 -3.15 -6.81
N CYS A 69 -17.16 -3.00 -7.23
CA CYS A 69 -16.49 -1.74 -7.53
C CYS A 69 -15.81 -1.84 -8.90
N PHE A 70 -15.56 -0.71 -9.56
CA PHE A 70 -15.09 -0.69 -10.95
C PHE A 70 -13.90 0.24 -11.20
N ASP A 71 -13.45 0.97 -10.19
CA ASP A 71 -12.28 1.84 -10.24
C ASP A 71 -11.43 1.69 -8.98
N LYS A 72 -10.18 2.13 -9.05
CA LYS A 72 -9.18 1.91 -7.99
C LYS A 72 -9.60 2.61 -6.70
N GLU A 73 -10.15 3.82 -6.80
CA GLU A 73 -10.54 4.66 -5.68
C GLU A 73 -11.70 4.04 -4.89
N ASP A 74 -12.80 3.64 -5.55
CA ASP A 74 -13.95 2.96 -4.95
C ASP A 74 -13.55 1.59 -4.38
N CYS A 75 -12.79 0.79 -5.14
CA CYS A 75 -12.32 -0.50 -4.66
C CYS A 75 -11.44 -0.36 -3.41
N SER A 76 -10.53 0.61 -3.39
CA SER A 76 -9.69 0.87 -2.22
C SER A 76 -10.52 1.36 -1.02
N ALA A 77 -11.54 2.21 -1.25
CA ALA A 77 -12.44 2.64 -0.21
C ALA A 77 -13.23 1.48 0.42
N LYS A 78 -13.66 0.52 -0.40
CA LYS A 78 -14.34 -0.70 0.03
C LYS A 78 -13.43 -1.67 0.78
N MET A 79 -12.18 -1.83 0.33
CA MET A 79 -11.16 -2.58 1.09
C MET A 79 -10.98 -2.00 2.49
N ARG A 80 -10.85 -0.67 2.61
CA ARG A 80 -10.74 0.01 3.91
C ARG A 80 -12.00 -0.15 4.77
N SER A 81 -13.20 -0.11 4.19
CA SER A 81 -14.44 -0.30 4.97
C SER A 81 -14.55 -1.71 5.54
N MET A 82 -14.19 -2.73 4.75
CA MET A 82 -14.15 -4.12 5.21
C MET A 82 -13.10 -4.34 6.29
N GLN A 83 -11.89 -3.81 6.11
CA GLN A 83 -10.84 -3.90 7.14
C GLN A 83 -11.31 -3.28 8.46
N ARG A 84 -11.91 -2.07 8.42
CA ARG A 84 -12.43 -1.42 9.63
C ARG A 84 -13.54 -2.23 10.31
N TYR A 85 -14.43 -2.83 9.52
CA TYR A 85 -15.47 -3.71 10.05
C TYR A 85 -14.88 -4.96 10.73
N HIS A 86 -13.92 -5.63 10.09
CA HIS A 86 -13.23 -6.78 10.69
C HIS A 86 -12.47 -6.42 11.96
N ASN A 87 -11.75 -5.30 11.97
CA ASN A 87 -11.08 -4.81 13.16
C ASN A 87 -12.07 -4.49 14.29
N SER A 88 -13.28 -4.01 13.96
CA SER A 88 -14.34 -3.79 14.97
C SER A 88 -14.90 -5.09 15.57
N MET A 89 -14.64 -6.24 14.92
CA MET A 89 -14.93 -7.58 15.43
C MET A 89 -13.73 -8.20 16.16
N ASP A 90 -12.71 -7.41 16.49
CA ASP A 90 -11.48 -7.85 17.18
C ASP A 90 -10.64 -8.84 16.33
N TRP A 91 -10.76 -8.77 15.00
CA TRP A 91 -9.87 -9.53 14.11
C TRP A 91 -8.52 -8.83 14.01
N GLY A 92 -7.47 -9.63 13.75
CA GLY A 92 -6.12 -9.10 13.57
C GLY A 92 -5.94 -8.22 12.32
N ASP A 93 -6.80 -8.41 11.30
CA ASP A 93 -6.80 -7.65 10.04
C ASP A 93 -8.07 -7.94 9.21
N ILE A 94 -8.09 -7.49 7.94
CA ILE A 94 -9.02 -7.96 6.92
C ILE A 94 -8.92 -9.50 6.73
N GLY A 95 -10.05 -10.16 6.45
CA GLY A 95 -10.23 -11.60 6.68
C GLY A 95 -9.93 -12.49 5.48
N TYR A 96 -9.26 -11.94 4.47
CA TYR A 96 -8.79 -12.62 3.27
C TYR A 96 -7.49 -11.97 2.79
#